data_AF-A0A6A4R3D0-F1
#
_entry.id   AF-A0A6A4R3D0-F1
#
_cell.length_a   1.000
_cell.length_b   1.000
_cell.length_c   1.000
_cell.angle_alpha   90.00
_cell.angle_beta   90.00
_cell.angle_gamma   90.00
#
_symmetry.space_group_name_H-M   'P 1'
#
loop_
_entity.id
_entity.type
_entity.pdbx_description
1 polymer ?
#
loop_
_entity_poly.entity_id
_entity_poly.type
_entity_poly.pdbx_seq_one_letter_code
_entity_poly.pdbx_strand_id
1 'polypeptide(L)'
;MVDVLIFVFLNIGVGFGGTNISAVITVFINGVATEVPSGPFDIKTVFGEDVMLVHSSGVSVPTNEFGLLMQSLSHGESYFLVSKQAQV
;
A
#
# COMPACT_ATOMS: atom_id res chain seq x y z
N MET A 1 -3.26 14.93 19.92
CA MET A 1 -2.56 14.45 18.71
C MET A 1 -1.71 13.27 19.16
N VAL A 2 -2.35 12.11 19.35
CA VAL A 2 -1.68 10.88 19.77
C VAL A 2 -1.12 10.22 18.52
N ASP A 3 0.10 10.62 18.23
CA ASP A 3 1.19 9.89 17.59
C ASP A 3 0.82 8.69 16.71
N VAL A 4 0.78 8.93 15.39
CA VAL A 4 1.05 7.90 14.36
C VAL A 4 2.34 7.14 14.66
N LEU A 5 3.29 7.78 15.38
CA LEU A 5 4.49 7.16 15.92
C LEU A 5 4.18 5.97 16.84
N ILE A 6 3.08 5.96 17.61
CA ILE A 6 2.79 4.86 18.54
C ILE A 6 2.32 3.57 17.84
N PHE A 7 1.75 3.67 16.64
CA PHE A 7 1.34 2.49 15.87
C PHE A 7 2.52 1.82 15.17
N VAL A 8 3.55 2.58 14.79
CA VAL A 8 4.79 2.04 14.23
C VAL A 8 5.62 1.31 15.30
N PHE A 9 5.65 1.81 16.54
CA PHE A 9 6.43 1.18 17.61
C PHE A 9 5.75 -0.04 18.28
N LEU A 10 4.41 -0.15 18.26
CA LEU A 10 3.72 -1.32 18.82
C LEU A 10 3.69 -2.55 17.87
N ASN A 11 3.99 -2.38 16.58
CA ASN A 11 4.03 -3.49 15.62
C ASN A 11 5.40 -4.21 15.57
N ILE A 12 6.46 -3.63 16.17
CA ILE A 12 7.83 -4.17 16.11
C ILE A 12 8.25 -4.81 17.46
N GLY A 13 7.29 -5.36 18.19
CA GLY A 13 7.51 -5.99 19.50
C GLY A 13 7.70 -7.51 19.44
N VAL A 14 8.97 -7.93 19.49
CA VAL A 14 9.49 -9.13 20.20
C VAL A 14 9.21 -10.53 19.61
N GLY A 15 10.21 -11.15 18.99
CA GLY A 15 10.16 -12.58 18.64
C GLY A 15 11.50 -13.16 18.20
N PHE A 16 12.17 -13.87 19.10
CA PHE A 16 13.32 -14.73 18.83
C PHE A 16 12.93 -15.82 17.81
N GLY A 17 13.66 -15.92 16.70
CA GLY A 17 13.64 -17.09 15.82
C GLY A 17 12.55 -17.11 14.74
N GLY A 18 13.00 -17.05 13.48
CA GLY A 18 12.35 -17.57 12.27
C GLY A 18 10.86 -17.28 12.04
N THR A 19 10.55 -16.39 11.09
CA THR A 19 9.52 -16.55 10.02
C THR A 19 9.44 -15.24 9.22
N ASN A 20 9.05 -15.35 7.94
CA ASN A 20 9.12 -14.33 6.89
C ASN A 20 8.38 -13.02 7.27
N ILE A 21 9.08 -12.05 7.86
CA ILE A 21 8.53 -10.72 8.12
C ILE A 21 8.22 -10.07 6.77
N SER A 22 6.94 -9.95 6.42
CA SER A 22 6.54 -9.05 5.33
C SER A 22 6.98 -7.66 5.76
N ALA A 23 8.06 -7.15 5.15
CA ALA A 23 8.55 -5.82 5.44
C ALA A 23 7.43 -4.82 5.16
N VAL A 24 7.18 -3.88 6.06
CA VAL A 24 6.20 -2.81 5.81
C VAL A 24 6.99 -1.63 5.25
N ILE A 25 6.45 -0.99 4.22
CA ILE A 25 7.07 0.17 3.56
C ILE A 25 6.11 1.35 3.63
N THR A 26 6.66 2.54 3.85
CA THR A 26 5.90 3.78 3.75
C THR A 26 5.89 4.25 2.29
N VAL A 27 4.72 4.62 1.78
CA VAL A 27 4.51 5.19 0.44
C VAL A 27 3.61 6.42 0.56
N PHE A 28 3.56 7.29 -0.44
CA PHE A 28 2.70 8.48 -0.41
C PHE A 28 1.51 8.29 -1.34
N ILE A 29 0.33 7.98 -0.80
CA ILE A 29 -0.89 7.79 -1.59
C ILE A 29 -1.69 9.09 -1.58
N ASN A 30 -1.89 9.69 -2.76
CA ASN A 30 -2.47 11.03 -2.92
C ASN A 30 -1.78 12.11 -2.07
N GLY A 31 -0.47 11.95 -1.82
CA GLY A 31 0.32 12.83 -0.94
C GLY A 31 0.23 12.50 0.55
N VAL A 32 -0.53 11.48 0.96
CA VAL A 32 -0.62 11.02 2.35
C VAL A 32 0.34 9.86 2.59
N ALA A 33 1.25 10.01 3.56
CA ALA A 33 2.15 8.95 3.99
C ALA A 33 1.33 7.77 4.54
N THR A 34 1.38 6.64 3.84
CA THR A 34 0.62 5.42 4.11
C THR A 34 1.59 4.26 4.23
N GLU A 35 1.50 3.51 5.32
CA GLU A 35 2.28 2.29 5.48
C GLU A 35 1.53 1.11 4.87
N VAL A 36 2.21 0.42 3.96
CA VAL A 36 1.68 -0.72 3.22
C VAL A 36 2.66 -1.88 3.30
N PRO A 37 2.21 -3.14 3.31
CA PRO A 37 3.11 -4.28 3.19
C PRO A 37 3.90 -4.18 1.89
N SER A 38 5.21 -4.47 1.94
CA SER A 38 6.11 -4.58 0.77
C SER A 38 5.82 -5.82 -0.08
N GLY A 39 4.67 -6.45 0.11
CA GLY A 39 4.26 -7.69 -0.51
C GLY A 39 2.88 -7.55 -1.16
N PRO A 40 2.10 -8.63 -1.26
CA PRO A 40 0.76 -8.56 -1.81
C PRO A 40 -0.10 -7.58 -1.01
N PHE A 41 -0.65 -6.58 -1.70
CA PHE A 41 -1.43 -5.52 -1.09
C PHE A 41 -2.77 -5.40 -1.78
N ASP A 42 -3.84 -5.57 -1.02
CA ASP A 42 -5.20 -5.54 -1.54
C ASP A 42 -5.72 -4.10 -1.53
N ILE A 43 -5.66 -3.47 -2.69
CA ILE A 43 -6.08 -2.09 -2.85
C ILE A 43 -7.60 -1.98 -2.70
N LYS A 44 -8.35 -3.00 -3.11
CA LYS A 44 -9.82 -2.96 -3.07
C LYS A 44 -10.34 -2.99 -1.65
N THR A 45 -9.77 -3.86 -0.83
CA THR A 45 -10.14 -3.96 0.57
C THR A 45 -9.74 -2.71 1.36
N VAL A 46 -8.62 -2.07 1.02
CA VAL A 46 -8.12 -0.90 1.75
C VAL A 46 -8.76 0.42 1.27
N PHE A 47 -8.95 0.58 -0.04
CA PHE A 47 -9.34 1.85 -0.66
C PHE A 47 -10.67 1.80 -1.43
N GLY A 48 -11.20 0.62 -1.74
CA GLY A 48 -12.48 0.43 -2.43
C GLY A 48 -12.39 -0.32 -3.77
N GLU A 49 -13.49 -0.93 -4.19
CA GLU A 49 -13.50 -1.93 -5.27
C GLU A 49 -13.14 -1.38 -6.67
N ASP A 50 -13.43 -0.11 -6.91
CA ASP A 50 -13.26 0.58 -8.20
C ASP A 50 -12.10 1.57 -8.22
N VAL A 51 -11.02 1.27 -7.50
CA VAL A 51 -9.81 2.09 -7.52
C VAL A 51 -8.64 1.35 -8.17
N MET A 52 -7.74 2.13 -8.75
CA MET A 52 -6.42 1.68 -9.18
C MET A 52 -5.35 2.60 -8.59
N LEU A 53 -4.19 2.01 -8.29
CA LEU A 53 -3.00 2.77 -7.94
C LEU A 53 -2.25 3.13 -9.22
N VAL A 54 -1.88 4.40 -9.35
CA VAL A 54 -1.05 4.93 -10.44
C VAL A 54 0.20 5.54 -9.84
N HIS A 55 1.36 5.15 -10.34
CA HIS A 55 2.63 5.73 -9.90
C HIS A 55 2.75 7.19 -10.34
N SER A 56 3.55 7.98 -9.61
CA SER A 56 3.85 9.38 -9.95
C SER A 56 4.37 9.58 -11.38
N SER A 57 5.00 8.55 -11.97
CA SER A 57 5.42 8.54 -13.38
C SER A 57 4.28 8.46 -14.39
N GLY A 58 3.03 8.27 -13.94
CA GLY A 58 1.85 8.09 -14.78
C GLY A 58 1.57 6.63 -15.20
N VAL A 59 2.34 5.67 -14.67
CA VAL A 59 2.16 4.24 -14.96
C VAL A 59 1.22 3.61 -13.95
N SER A 60 0.17 2.92 -14.40
CA SER A 60 -0.72 2.17 -13.51
C SER A 60 0.02 0.97 -12.90
N VAL A 61 -0.16 0.76 -11.60
CA VAL A 61 0.46 -0.37 -10.90
C VAL A 61 -0.37 -1.63 -11.20
N PRO A 62 0.24 -2.72 -11.69
CA PRO A 62 -0.50 -3.91 -12.09
C PRO A 62 -1.15 -4.59 -10.88
N THR A 63 -2.46 -4.79 -10.99
CA THR A 63 -3.30 -5.53 -10.03
C THR A 63 -3.89 -6.76 -10.68
N ASN A 64 -4.08 -7.83 -9.92
CA ASN A 64 -4.83 -8.99 -10.39
C ASN A 64 -6.34 -8.71 -10.45
N GLU A 65 -7.12 -9.72 -10.85
CA GLU A 65 -8.58 -9.69 -10.98
C GLU A 65 -9.28 -9.35 -9.65
N PHE A 66 -8.67 -9.74 -8.53
CA PHE A 66 -9.14 -9.48 -7.17
C PHE A 66 -8.67 -8.12 -6.62
N GLY A 67 -7.97 -7.30 -7.40
CA GLY A 67 -7.47 -5.99 -6.95
C GLY A 67 -6.23 -6.04 -6.05
N LEU A 68 -5.57 -7.20 -5.98
CA LEU A 68 -4.30 -7.39 -5.29
C LEU A 68 -3.15 -6.94 -6.17
N LEU A 69 -2.24 -6.15 -5.61
CA LEU A 69 -1.01 -5.75 -6.29
C LEU A 69 -0.16 -6.97 -6.66
N MET A 70 0.21 -7.06 -7.94
CA MET A 70 1.10 -8.11 -8.45
C MET A 70 2.57 -7.75 -8.29
N GLN A 71 2.88 -6.46 -8.13
CA GLN A 71 4.20 -5.99 -7.75
C GLN A 71 4.13 -5.23 -6.43
N SER A 72 5.19 -5.31 -5.65
CA SER A 72 5.38 -4.46 -4.47
C SER A 72 5.47 -2.99 -4.87
N LEU A 73 4.98 -2.12 -3.99
CA LEU A 73 5.22 -0.69 -4.10
C LEU A 73 6.66 -0.38 -3.69
N SER A 74 7.18 0.76 -4.15
CA SER A 74 8.51 1.23 -3.83
C SER A 74 8.43 2.17 -2.63
N HIS A 75 9.26 1.91 -1.61
CA HIS A 75 9.31 2.76 -0.42
C HIS A 75 9.64 4.21 -0.78
N GLY A 76 8.91 5.16 -0.21
CA GLY A 76 9.09 6.59 -0.43
C GLY A 76 8.51 7.12 -1.74
N GLU A 77 8.01 6.25 -2.63
CA GLU A 77 7.39 6.69 -3.87
C GLU A 77 5.97 7.22 -3.66
N SER A 78 5.55 8.05 -4.61
CA SER A 78 4.21 8.65 -4.62
C SER A 78 3.30 7.91 -5.61
N TYR A 79 2.11 7.59 -5.14
CA TYR A 79 1.06 6.93 -5.90
C TYR A 79 -0.25 7.70 -5.78
N PHE A 80 -1.11 7.55 -6.78
CA PHE A 80 -2.40 8.19 -6.84
C PHE A 80 -3.49 7.15 -6.95
N LEU A 81 -4.54 7.30 -6.14
CA LEU A 81 -5.75 6.50 -6.28
C LEU A 81 -6.62 7.14 -7.35
N VAL A 82 -6.84 6.40 -8.43
CA VAL A 82 -7.70 6.82 -9.52
C VAL A 82 -8.90 5.89 -9.56
N SER A 83 -10.11 6.46 -9.58
CA SER A 83 -11.32 5.67 -9.78
C SER A 83 -11.35 5.10 -11.19
N LYS A 84 -11.57 3.80 -11.32
CA LYS A 84 -11.98 3.18 -12.57
C LYS A 84 -13.43 3.60 -12.83
N GLN A 85 -13.63 4.83 -13.33
CA GLN A 85 -14.95 5.18 -13.83
C GLN A 85 -15.32 4.20 -14.93
N ALA A 86 -16.49 3.58 -14.81
CA ALA A 86 -17.10 2.85 -15.91
C ALA A 86 -17.10 3.79 -17.13
N GLN A 87 -16.43 3.38 -18.20
CA GLN A 87 -16.68 4.01 -19.50
C GLN A 87 -18.17 3.79 -19.79
N VAL A 88 -18.96 4.86 -19.65
CA VAL A 88 -20.31 4.95 -20.19
C VAL A 88 -20.24 5.26 -21.68
#